data_AF-A0A7X0MXX3-F1
#
_entry.id   AF-A0A7X0MXX3-F1
#
_cell.length_a   1.000
_cell.length_b   1.000
_cell.length_c   1.000
_cell.angle_alpha   90.00
_cell.angle_beta   90.00
_cell.angle_gamma   90.00
#
_symmetry.space_group_name_H-M   'P 1'
#
loop_
_entity.id
_entity.type
_entity.pdbx_description
1 polymer ?
#
loop_
_entity_poly.entity_id
_entity_poly.type
_entity_poly.pdbx_seq_one_letter_code
_entity_poly.pdbx_strand_id
1 'polypeptide(L)'
;MKQFTQGAVYILVFLLSLTATHLNAQDNKDRLVWDQQENVEQFWDRYIDSRGGLSWERSTDYPEYDKVKEGDTFMVELEQGPCLMEFFHSRWRRANDVWRWGEDMNNYGGCPYVFD
;
A
#
# COMPACT_ATOMS: atom_id res chain seq x y z
N MET A 1 40.32 -39.19 59.41
CA MET A 1 40.94 -39.47 58.09
C MET A 1 40.65 -38.31 57.16
N LYS A 2 41.70 -37.77 56.50
CA LYS A 2 41.72 -36.93 55.28
C LYS A 2 41.06 -35.53 55.41
N GLN A 3 41.75 -34.41 55.63
CA GLN A 3 42.89 -33.74 54.96
C GLN A 3 42.63 -33.28 53.50
N PHE A 4 42.98 -32.00 53.25
CA PHE A 4 43.48 -31.38 52.00
C PHE A 4 42.43 -31.01 50.91
N THR A 5 42.47 -29.90 50.16
CA THR A 5 43.30 -28.67 50.09
C THR A 5 42.68 -27.74 49.02
N GLN A 6 42.92 -26.43 49.16
CA GLN A 6 43.27 -25.43 48.12
C GLN A 6 42.54 -25.39 46.77
N GLY A 7 42.17 -24.16 46.38
CA GLY A 7 42.03 -23.81 44.97
C GLY A 7 41.30 -22.50 44.71
N ALA A 8 41.92 -21.37 45.06
CA ALA A 8 41.53 -20.09 44.48
C ALA A 8 42.03 -20.07 43.02
N VAL A 9 41.10 -19.97 42.06
CA VAL A 9 41.39 -19.63 40.66
C VAL A 9 40.36 -18.59 40.23
N TYR A 10 40.81 -17.34 40.15
CA TYR A 10 40.12 -16.26 39.44
C TYR A 10 40.40 -16.42 37.94
N ILE A 11 39.37 -16.62 37.12
CA ILE A 11 39.41 -16.29 35.70
C ILE A 11 38.12 -15.57 35.33
N LEU A 12 38.28 -14.27 35.07
CA LEU A 12 37.36 -13.39 34.36
C LEU A 12 36.98 -14.00 33.01
N VAL A 13 35.68 -14.15 32.75
CA VAL A 13 35.17 -14.28 31.38
C VAL A 13 34.11 -13.20 31.18
N PHE A 14 34.56 -12.07 30.63
CA PHE A 14 33.72 -11.12 29.91
C PHE A 14 33.26 -11.83 28.63
N LEU A 15 32.01 -12.28 28.58
CA LEU A 15 31.38 -12.70 27.33
C LEU A 15 30.38 -11.63 26.91
N LEU A 16 30.90 -10.76 26.04
CA LEU A 16 30.26 -10.08 24.93
C LEU A 16 28.75 -9.84 25.07
N SER A 17 28.44 -8.56 25.26
CA SER A 17 27.17 -7.93 24.97
C SER A 17 26.64 -8.42 23.61
N LEU A 18 25.68 -9.34 23.61
CA LEU A 18 24.80 -9.49 22.47
C LEU A 18 23.80 -8.33 22.55
N THR A 19 24.21 -7.15 22.11
CA THR A 19 23.22 -6.18 21.64
C THR A 19 22.60 -6.81 20.42
N ALA A 20 21.48 -7.52 20.60
CA ALA A 20 20.60 -7.84 19.50
C ALA A 20 20.13 -6.50 18.94
N THR A 21 20.83 -6.00 17.93
CA THR A 21 20.30 -4.99 17.03
C THR A 21 19.18 -5.66 16.25
N HIS A 22 18.02 -5.82 16.89
CA HIS A 22 16.78 -5.88 16.17
C HIS A 22 16.53 -4.46 15.64
N LEU A 23 17.20 -4.13 14.54
CA LEU A 23 16.63 -3.20 13.58
C LEU A 23 15.39 -3.90 13.01
N ASN A 24 14.31 -3.93 13.79
CA ASN A 24 12.99 -4.18 13.27
C ASN A 24 12.58 -2.92 12.50
N ALA A 25 13.14 -2.79 11.29
CA ALA A 25 12.50 -2.04 10.23
C ALA A 25 11.33 -2.90 9.72
N GLN A 26 10.32 -3.07 10.56
CA GLN A 26 9.07 -3.71 10.20
C GLN A 26 7.93 -2.80 10.66
N ASP A 27 7.89 -1.63 10.03
CA ASP A 27 6.66 -0.85 9.93
C ASP A 27 6.69 -0.04 8.64
N ASN A 28 6.53 -0.73 7.52
CA ASN A 28 5.96 -0.12 6.35
C ASN A 28 4.92 -1.10 5.85
N LYS A 29 3.68 -0.95 6.32
CA LYS A 29 2.54 -1.25 5.45
C LYS A 29 2.73 -0.34 4.24
N ASP A 30 3.40 -0.89 3.23
CA ASP A 30 3.90 -0.22 2.04
C ASP A 30 2.92 0.86 1.59
N ARG A 31 3.30 2.13 1.75
CA ARG A 31 2.65 3.20 1.02
C ARG A 31 2.86 2.89 -0.46
N LEU A 32 1.82 2.39 -1.13
CA LEU A 32 1.77 2.28 -2.58
C LEU A 32 1.91 3.69 -3.15
N VAL A 33 3.12 4.02 -3.60
CA VAL A 33 3.49 5.27 -4.26
C VAL A 33 3.77 4.94 -5.71
N TRP A 34 3.10 5.68 -6.59
CA TRP A 34 3.32 5.54 -8.03
C TRP A 34 4.64 6.21 -8.45
N ASP A 35 5.38 5.56 -9.35
CA ASP A 35 6.58 6.09 -9.99
C ASP A 35 6.29 6.35 -11.49
N GLN A 36 6.79 7.46 -12.04
CA GLN A 36 6.55 7.84 -13.44
C GLN A 36 7.04 6.82 -14.48
N GLN A 37 7.99 5.95 -14.11
CA GLN A 37 8.49 4.88 -14.96
C GLN A 37 7.55 3.67 -14.98
N GLU A 38 6.60 3.60 -14.04
CA GLU A 38 5.62 2.54 -13.94
C GLU A 38 4.40 2.82 -14.84
N ASN A 39 3.90 1.76 -15.48
CA ASN A 39 2.61 1.82 -16.15
C ASN A 39 1.49 2.08 -15.12
N VAL A 40 0.70 3.13 -15.36
CA VAL A 40 -0.35 3.59 -14.43
C VAL A 40 -1.42 2.53 -14.17
N GLU A 41 -1.83 1.78 -15.20
CA GLU A 41 -2.83 0.72 -15.04
C GLU A 41 -2.29 -0.43 -14.18
N GLN A 42 -1.03 -0.83 -14.37
CA GLN A 42 -0.40 -1.84 -13.50
C GLN A 42 -0.31 -1.37 -12.05
N PHE A 43 -0.04 -0.09 -11.84
CA PHE A 43 -0.07 0.49 -10.50
C PHE A 43 -1.47 0.42 -9.88
N TRP A 44 -2.51 0.78 -10.64
CA TRP A 44 -3.89 0.66 -10.19
C TRP A 44 -4.26 -0.79 -9.87
N ASP A 45 -3.87 -1.76 -10.71
CA ASP A 45 -4.11 -3.18 -10.44
C ASP A 45 -3.48 -3.61 -9.11
N ARG A 46 -2.23 -3.22 -8.84
CA ARG A 46 -1.58 -3.50 -7.53
C ARG A 46 -2.31 -2.85 -6.37
N TYR A 47 -2.77 -1.60 -6.53
CA TYR A 47 -3.56 -0.93 -5.51
C TYR A 47 -4.88 -1.67 -5.26
N ILE A 48 -5.61 -2.03 -6.31
CA ILE A 48 -6.86 -2.79 -6.23
C ILE A 48 -6.63 -4.15 -5.55
N ASP A 49 -5.60 -4.89 -5.95
CA ASP A 49 -5.25 -6.19 -5.37
C ASP A 49 -4.93 -6.09 -3.88
N SER A 50 -4.19 -5.04 -3.47
CA SER A 50 -3.89 -4.76 -2.06
C SER A 50 -5.16 -4.49 -1.22
N ARG A 51 -6.26 -4.15 -1.88
CA ARG A 51 -7.58 -3.85 -1.29
C ARG A 51 -8.56 -5.02 -1.38
N GLY A 52 -8.13 -6.14 -1.99
CA GLY A 52 -8.97 -7.33 -2.17
C GLY A 52 -9.78 -7.34 -3.46
N GLY A 53 -9.39 -6.54 -4.46
CA GLY A 53 -10.06 -6.47 -5.76
C GLY A 53 -10.89 -5.19 -5.93
N LEU A 54 -11.51 -5.08 -7.12
CA LEU A 54 -12.50 -4.03 -7.38
C LEU A 54 -13.77 -4.31 -6.57
N SER A 55 -14.35 -3.27 -5.95
CA SER A 55 -15.71 -3.39 -5.40
C SER A 55 -16.76 -3.56 -6.50
N TRP A 56 -16.51 -2.96 -7.66
CA TRP A 56 -17.41 -2.93 -8.82
C TRP A 56 -16.66 -3.28 -10.11
N GLU A 57 -17.27 -4.09 -10.96
CA GLU A 57 -16.67 -4.51 -12.24
C GLU A 57 -16.28 -3.31 -13.12
N ARG A 58 -15.31 -3.53 -14.02
CA ARG A 58 -14.94 -2.52 -15.02
C ARG A 58 -16.13 -2.27 -15.94
N SER A 59 -16.51 -1.01 -16.18
CA SER A 59 -17.68 -0.66 -16.99
C SER A 59 -17.61 0.77 -17.52
N THR A 60 -18.38 1.07 -18.57
CA THR A 60 -18.67 2.46 -19.00
C THR A 60 -19.75 3.12 -18.14
N ASP A 61 -20.57 2.32 -17.46
CA ASP A 61 -21.70 2.78 -16.64
C ASP A 61 -21.33 2.81 -15.16
N TYR A 62 -21.62 3.94 -14.49
CA TYR A 62 -21.37 4.09 -13.06
C TYR A 62 -22.35 3.24 -12.21
N PRO A 63 -21.88 2.62 -11.12
CA PRO A 63 -22.75 1.92 -10.18
C PRO A 63 -23.83 2.82 -9.55
N GLU A 64 -24.97 2.23 -9.21
CA GLU A 64 -26.09 2.92 -8.58
C GLU A 64 -25.70 3.51 -7.21
N TYR A 65 -25.97 4.80 -7.01
CA TYR A 65 -25.51 5.57 -5.84
C TYR A 65 -26.07 5.08 -4.49
N ASP A 66 -27.18 4.36 -4.48
CA ASP A 66 -27.78 3.79 -3.27
C ASP A 66 -27.16 2.44 -2.86
N LYS A 67 -26.36 1.82 -3.74
CA LYS A 67 -25.70 0.53 -3.50
C LYS A 67 -24.22 0.65 -3.15
N VAL A 68 -23.58 1.75 -3.53
CA VAL A 68 -22.16 2.02 -3.28
C VAL A 68 -21.88 2.38 -1.83
N LYS A 69 -20.68 2.04 -1.37
CA LYS A 69 -20.19 2.34 -0.01
C LYS A 69 -18.93 3.19 -0.09
N GLU A 70 -18.69 3.97 0.96
CA GLU A 70 -17.46 4.75 1.09
C GLU A 70 -16.22 3.86 0.96
N GLY A 71 -15.30 4.24 0.08
CA GLY A 71 -14.08 3.50 -0.24
C GLY A 71 -14.24 2.42 -1.31
N ASP A 72 -15.43 2.27 -1.91
CA ASP A 72 -15.62 1.36 -3.03
C ASP A 72 -14.80 1.80 -4.24
N THR A 73 -14.21 0.82 -4.93
CA THR A 73 -13.42 1.05 -6.15
C THR A 73 -14.17 0.58 -7.39
N PHE A 74 -14.00 1.33 -8.47
CA PHE A 74 -14.61 1.09 -9.77
C PHE A 74 -13.64 1.51 -10.86
N MET A 75 -13.47 0.70 -11.91
CA MET A 75 -12.69 1.10 -13.08
C MET A 75 -13.64 1.57 -14.17
N VAL A 76 -13.70 2.88 -14.40
CA VAL A 76 -14.51 3.42 -15.50
C VAL A 76 -13.76 3.25 -16.81
N GLU A 77 -14.44 2.75 -17.84
CA GLU A 77 -13.92 2.64 -19.21
C GLU A 77 -14.45 3.80 -20.05
N LEU A 78 -13.54 4.58 -20.65
CA LEU A 78 -13.86 5.67 -21.57
C LEU A 78 -13.17 5.43 -22.91
N GLU A 79 -13.56 6.18 -23.93
CA GLU A 79 -12.91 6.10 -25.26
C GLU A 79 -11.40 6.42 -25.19
N GLN A 80 -10.99 7.29 -24.26
CA GLN A 80 -9.61 7.72 -24.04
C GLN A 80 -8.80 6.73 -23.18
N GLY A 81 -9.45 5.72 -22.60
CA GLY A 81 -8.83 4.71 -21.74
C GLY A 81 -9.49 4.62 -20.37
N PRO A 82 -9.03 3.69 -19.51
CA PRO A 82 -9.60 3.49 -18.19
C PRO A 82 -9.21 4.59 -17.20
N CYS A 83 -9.98 4.72 -16.13
CA CYS A 83 -9.58 5.45 -14.94
C CYS A 83 -10.07 4.74 -13.67
N LEU A 84 -9.19 4.59 -12.68
CA LEU A 84 -9.59 4.08 -11.39
C LEU A 84 -10.33 5.16 -10.59
N MET A 85 -11.56 4.85 -10.20
CA MET A 85 -12.43 5.68 -9.38
C MET A 85 -12.56 5.08 -7.98
N GLU A 86 -12.72 5.93 -6.98
CA GLU A 86 -13.04 5.58 -5.60
C GLU A 86 -14.24 6.42 -5.12
N PHE A 87 -15.22 5.76 -4.51
CA PHE A 87 -16.38 6.42 -3.94
C PHE A 87 -15.98 7.07 -2.63
N PHE A 88 -15.92 8.40 -2.60
CA PHE A 88 -15.38 9.14 -1.46
C PHE A 88 -16.17 10.42 -1.22
N HIS A 89 -16.63 10.60 0.02
CA HIS A 89 -17.51 11.68 0.47
C HIS A 89 -18.79 11.77 -0.39
N SER A 90 -19.49 10.64 -0.52
CA SER A 90 -20.80 10.55 -1.22
C SER A 90 -20.77 10.87 -2.71
N ARG A 91 -19.62 10.70 -3.38
CA ARG A 91 -19.49 10.84 -4.83
C ARG A 91 -18.30 10.06 -5.36
N TRP A 92 -18.34 9.73 -6.65
CA TRP A 92 -17.18 9.17 -7.34
C TRP A 92 -16.08 10.23 -7.50
N ARG A 93 -14.86 9.84 -7.16
CA ARG A 93 -13.64 10.63 -7.35
C ARG A 93 -12.60 9.77 -8.07
N ARG A 94 -11.66 10.38 -8.78
CA ARG A 94 -10.48 9.65 -9.26
C ARG A 94 -9.72 9.15 -8.03
N ALA A 95 -9.31 7.89 -7.99
CA ALA A 95 -8.54 7.36 -6.86
C ALA A 95 -7.27 8.18 -6.62
N ASN A 96 -6.65 8.68 -7.70
CA ASN A 96 -5.51 9.59 -7.67
C ASN A 96 -5.77 10.86 -6.82
N ASP A 97 -6.98 11.44 -6.90
CA ASP A 97 -7.36 12.62 -6.12
C ASP A 97 -7.58 12.29 -4.63
N VAL A 98 -7.94 11.05 -4.31
CA VAL A 98 -8.16 10.56 -2.94
C VAL A 98 -6.83 10.27 -2.26
N TRP A 99 -5.92 9.56 -2.95
CA TRP A 99 -4.67 9.07 -2.38
C TRP A 99 -3.47 10.01 -2.55
N ARG A 100 -3.62 11.13 -3.26
CA ARG A 100 -2.55 12.09 -3.55
C ARG A 100 -1.28 11.42 -4.07
N TRP A 101 -1.46 10.52 -5.03
CA TRP A 101 -0.36 10.05 -5.86
C TRP A 101 0.18 11.20 -6.73
N GLY A 102 1.28 10.98 -7.45
CA GLY A 102 1.93 12.01 -8.25
C GLY A 102 0.92 12.76 -9.15
N GLU A 103 1.02 14.09 -9.19
CA GLU A 103 0.00 14.94 -9.86
C GLU A 103 -0.20 14.58 -11.34
N ASP A 104 0.88 14.18 -12.01
CA ASP A 104 0.83 13.77 -13.42
C ASP A 104 -0.10 12.59 -13.69
N MET A 105 -0.35 11.75 -12.67
CA MET A 105 -1.20 10.57 -12.77
C MET A 105 -2.64 10.92 -13.18
N ASN A 106 -3.10 12.14 -12.87
CA ASN A 106 -4.40 12.64 -13.30
C ASN A 106 -4.52 12.84 -14.82
N ASN A 107 -3.40 12.81 -15.55
CA ASN A 107 -3.34 13.02 -17.00
C ASN A 107 -3.31 11.72 -17.83
N TYR A 108 -3.41 10.55 -17.18
CA TYR A 108 -3.33 9.25 -17.87
C TYR A 108 -4.69 8.65 -18.18
N GLY A 109 -4.76 7.96 -19.31
CA GLY A 109 -5.95 7.22 -19.75
C GLY A 109 -7.19 8.12 -19.82
N GLY A 110 -8.28 7.62 -19.26
CA GLY A 110 -9.55 8.33 -19.19
C GLY A 110 -9.62 9.37 -18.07
N CYS A 111 -8.68 9.39 -17.12
CA CYS A 111 -8.78 10.21 -15.91
C CYS A 111 -8.95 11.73 -16.11
N PRO A 112 -8.46 12.36 -17.18
CA PRO A 112 -8.78 13.75 -17.48
C PRO A 112 -10.25 14.00 -17.82
N TYR A 113 -10.95 12.98 -18.32
CA TYR A 113 -12.23 13.09 -19.01
C TYR A 113 -13.41 12.46 -18.24
N VAL A 114 -13.17 11.87 -17.06
CA VAL A 114 -14.21 11.14 -16.28
C VAL A 114 -15.39 11.98 -15.80
N PHE A 115 -15.30 13.31 -15.92
CA PHE A 115 -16.33 14.26 -15.50
C PHE A 115 -16.80 15.18 -16.64
N ASP A 116 -16.41 14.89 -17.87
CA ASP A 116 -16.80 15.66 -19.06
C ASP A 116 -18.25 15.36 -19.50
#